data_AF-A0A2G4IMK0-F1
#
_entry.id   AF-A0A2G4IMK0-F1
#
_cell.length_a   1.000
_cell.length_b   1.000
_cell.length_c   1.000
_cell.angle_alpha   90.00
_cell.angle_beta   90.00
_cell.angle_gamma   90.00
#
_symmetry.space_group_name_H-M   'P 1'
#
loop_
_entity.id
_entity.type
_entity.pdbx_description
1 polymer ?
#
loop_
_entity_poly.entity_id
_entity_poly.type
_entity_poly.pdbx_seq_one_letter_code
_entity_poly.pdbx_strand_id
1 'polypeptide(L)'
;MADEKKMGERTKAASDFIKGDTDSAVFLGNPHIDNLMTIVIAMGAEIWSDRQRMRIVEHLLSTKGKVTTEMIEQYVPTNEQKAAWAAERDAMAKRVYSVMARDTSGAKPFGEERKFN
;
A
#
# COMPACT_ATOMS: atom_id res chain seq x y z
N MET A 1 23.61 -37.09 -46.01
CA MET A 1 22.64 -35.99 -46.04
C MET A 1 21.59 -36.32 -44.99
N ALA A 2 21.78 -35.84 -43.76
CA ALA A 2 20.84 -36.04 -42.66
C ALA A 2 20.20 -34.69 -42.36
N ASP A 3 18.87 -34.66 -42.43
CA ASP A 3 18.02 -33.50 -42.20
C ASP A 3 18.23 -32.93 -40.80
N GLU A 4 18.70 -31.69 -40.75
CA GLU A 4 18.87 -30.90 -39.54
C GLU A 4 17.50 -30.29 -39.18
N LYS A 5 16.74 -31.01 -38.35
CA LYS A 5 15.44 -30.57 -37.84
C LYS A 5 15.65 -29.36 -36.92
N LYS A 6 15.39 -28.15 -37.42
CA LYS A 6 15.45 -26.89 -36.65
C LYS A 6 14.67 -27.04 -35.33
N MET A 7 15.39 -27.00 -34.22
CA MET A 7 14.85 -26.96 -32.87
C MET A 7 13.99 -25.71 -32.72
N GLY A 8 12.68 -25.89 -32.55
CA GLY A 8 11.71 -24.82 -32.46
C GLY A 8 12.07 -23.79 -31.40
N GLU A 9 12.15 -22.54 -31.82
CA GLU A 9 12.25 -21.37 -30.95
C GLU A 9 11.03 -21.36 -30.03
N ARG A 10 11.25 -21.52 -28.71
CA ARG A 10 10.15 -21.39 -27.73
C ARG A 10 9.71 -19.94 -27.73
N THR A 11 8.62 -19.64 -28.42
CA THR A 11 7.93 -18.35 -28.30
C THR A 11 7.55 -18.16 -26.85
N LYS A 12 8.14 -17.15 -26.19
CA LYS A 12 7.69 -16.68 -24.87
C LYS A 12 6.36 -15.95 -25.05
N ALA A 13 5.31 -16.70 -25.35
CA ALA A 13 3.96 -16.17 -25.41
C ALA A 13 3.40 -16.15 -23.99
N ALA A 14 3.82 -15.17 -23.18
CA ALA A 14 2.96 -14.73 -22.10
C ALA A 14 1.72 -14.15 -22.78
N SER A 15 0.53 -14.69 -22.48
CA SER A 15 -0.72 -14.11 -22.98
C SER A 15 -0.82 -12.66 -22.52
N ASP A 16 -1.47 -11.82 -23.32
CA ASP A 16 -1.74 -10.43 -22.93
C ASP A 16 -2.48 -10.41 -21.59
N PHE A 17 -2.05 -9.51 -20.71
CA PHE A 17 -2.67 -9.31 -19.42
C PHE A 17 -4.09 -8.76 -19.60
N ILE A 18 -5.10 -9.49 -19.14
CA ILE A 18 -6.50 -9.04 -19.20
C ILE A 18 -6.90 -8.54 -17.81
N LYS A 19 -7.73 -7.49 -17.73
CA LYS A 19 -8.20 -6.92 -16.46
C LYS A 19 -8.78 -7.99 -15.49
N GLY A 20 -9.42 -9.03 -16.04
CA GLY A 20 -9.92 -10.16 -15.24
C GLY A 20 -8.83 -10.88 -14.43
N ASP A 21 -7.59 -10.90 -14.90
CA ASP A 21 -6.45 -11.52 -14.22
C ASP A 21 -6.05 -10.73 -12.96
N THR A 22 -6.29 -9.41 -12.95
CA THR A 22 -6.08 -8.56 -11.76
C THR A 22 -7.25 -8.69 -10.79
N ASP A 23 -8.47 -8.64 -11.32
CA ASP A 23 -9.69 -8.65 -10.51
C ASP A 23 -9.92 -10.01 -9.81
N SER A 24 -9.38 -11.11 -10.37
CA SER A 24 -9.49 -12.46 -9.80
C SER A 24 -8.23 -12.96 -9.10
N ALA A 25 -7.17 -12.14 -9.03
CA ALA A 25 -5.93 -12.52 -8.37
C ALA A 25 -6.14 -12.75 -6.87
N VAL A 26 -5.68 -13.90 -6.38
CA VAL A 26 -5.61 -14.21 -4.95
C VAL A 26 -4.13 -14.19 -4.54
N PHE A 27 -3.75 -13.22 -3.71
CA PHE A 27 -2.37 -12.98 -3.34
C PHE A 27 -1.98 -13.71 -2.06
N LEU A 28 -2.87 -13.76 -1.06
CA LEU A 28 -2.58 -14.32 0.27
C LEU A 28 -3.19 -15.71 0.47
N GLY A 29 -3.53 -16.40 -0.62
CA GLY A 29 -4.13 -17.74 -0.60
C GLY A 29 -5.58 -17.78 -0.11
N ASN A 30 -6.15 -16.65 0.29
CA ASN A 30 -7.56 -16.52 0.67
C ASN A 30 -8.09 -15.14 0.23
N PRO A 31 -9.11 -15.08 -0.66
CA PRO A 31 -9.64 -13.81 -1.17
C PRO A 31 -10.24 -12.92 -0.07
N HIS A 32 -10.73 -13.47 1.03
CA HIS A 32 -11.22 -12.67 2.15
C HIS A 32 -10.08 -11.93 2.88
N ILE A 33 -8.89 -12.54 2.95
CA ILE A 33 -7.70 -11.90 3.52
C ILE A 33 -7.20 -10.81 2.59
N ASP A 34 -7.20 -11.04 1.27
CA ASP A 34 -6.83 -10.02 0.27
C ASP A 34 -7.76 -8.81 0.31
N ASN A 35 -9.07 -9.05 0.42
CA ASN A 35 -10.06 -7.99 0.60
C ASN A 35 -9.83 -7.19 1.89
N LEU A 36 -9.54 -7.88 3.00
CA LEU A 36 -9.23 -7.21 4.27
C LEU A 36 -7.97 -6.34 4.16
N MET A 37 -6.93 -6.83 3.49
CA MET A 37 -5.70 -6.07 3.26
C MET A 37 -5.96 -4.84 2.39
N THR A 38 -6.75 -4.99 1.34
CA THR A 38 -7.17 -3.87 0.48
C THR A 38 -7.90 -2.79 1.28
N ILE A 39 -8.85 -3.20 2.14
CA ILE A 39 -9.58 -2.28 3.02
C ILE A 39 -8.61 -1.55 3.96
N VAL A 40 -7.70 -2.27 4.61
CA VAL A 40 -6.76 -1.70 5.59
C VAL A 40 -5.76 -0.73 4.95
N ILE A 41 -5.33 -0.99 3.71
CA ILE A 41 -4.48 -0.08 2.94
C ILE A 41 -5.27 1.17 2.54
N ALA A 42 -6.48 1.00 2.00
CA ALA A 42 -7.36 2.11 1.63
C ALA A 42 -7.67 3.01 2.83
N MET A 43 -7.99 2.43 3.99
CA MET A 43 -8.20 3.17 5.24
C MET A 43 -6.98 3.99 5.65
N GLY A 44 -5.76 3.46 5.51
CA GLY A 44 -4.55 4.23 5.81
C GLY A 44 -4.34 5.40 4.87
N ALA A 45 -4.70 5.25 3.59
CA ALA A 45 -4.66 6.34 2.62
C ALA A 45 -5.68 7.44 2.97
N GLU A 46 -6.92 7.08 3.31
CA GLU A 46 -7.94 8.03 3.77
C GLU A 46 -7.48 8.80 5.02
N ILE A 47 -6.96 8.09 6.04
CA ILE A 47 -6.43 8.73 7.26
C ILE A 47 -5.28 9.69 6.93
N TRP A 48 -4.43 9.36 5.97
CA TRP A 48 -3.36 10.25 5.54
C TRP A 48 -3.90 11.51 4.86
N SER A 49 -4.89 11.36 3.98
CA SER A 49 -5.58 12.47 3.31
C SER A 49 -6.21 13.43 4.32
N ASP A 50 -6.86 12.91 5.36
CA ASP A 50 -7.44 13.72 6.43
C ASP A 50 -6.38 14.48 7.24
N ARG A 51 -5.28 13.83 7.58
CA ARG A 51 -4.15 14.48 8.27
C ARG A 51 -3.55 15.60 7.42
N GLN A 52 -3.40 15.36 6.12
CA GLN A 52 -2.93 16.37 5.17
C GLN A 52 -3.86 17.58 5.15
N ARG A 53 -5.17 17.34 5.04
CA ARG A 53 -6.19 18.39 5.09
C ARG A 53 -6.12 19.19 6.40
N MET A 54 -5.97 18.51 7.54
CA MET A 54 -5.85 19.18 8.85
C MET A 54 -4.63 20.10 8.92
N ARG A 55 -3.47 19.67 8.42
CA ARG A 55 -2.27 20.52 8.36
C ARG A 55 -2.49 21.77 7.51
N ILE A 56 -3.18 21.62 6.37
CA ILE A 56 -3.53 22.75 5.51
C ILE A 56 -4.43 23.73 6.25
N VAL A 57 -5.46 23.22 6.95
CA VAL A 57 -6.37 24.03 7.78
C VAL A 57 -5.60 24.80 8.85
N GLU A 58 -4.74 24.13 9.63
CA GLU A 58 -3.92 24.77 10.67
C GLU A 58 -3.00 25.85 10.07
N HIS A 59 -2.36 25.55 8.94
CA HIS A 59 -1.49 26.50 8.26
C HIS A 59 -2.25 27.73 7.75
N LEU A 60 -3.42 27.54 7.12
CA LEU A 60 -4.26 28.63 6.65
C LEU A 60 -4.81 29.47 7.82
N LEU A 61 -5.20 28.86 8.93
CA LEU A 61 -5.58 29.57 10.15
C LEU A 61 -4.43 30.42 10.69
N SER A 62 -3.23 29.85 10.80
CA SER A 62 -2.07 30.57 11.34
C SER A 62 -1.60 31.73 10.45
N THR A 63 -1.75 31.62 9.13
CA THR A 63 -1.22 32.60 8.16
C THR A 63 -2.26 33.60 7.67
N LYS A 64 -3.53 33.21 7.57
CA LYS A 64 -4.63 34.02 7.02
C LYS A 64 -5.70 34.37 8.06
N GLY A 65 -5.71 33.72 9.23
CA GLY A 65 -6.70 33.92 10.28
C GLY A 65 -8.10 33.37 9.97
N LYS A 66 -8.26 32.67 8.84
CA LYS A 66 -9.53 32.10 8.38
C LYS A 66 -9.30 30.89 7.47
N VAL A 67 -10.33 30.06 7.34
CA VAL A 67 -10.34 28.89 6.44
C VAL A 67 -11.67 28.85 5.69
N THR A 68 -11.59 28.63 4.38
CA THR A 68 -12.73 28.27 3.53
C THR A 68 -12.40 27.02 2.72
N THR A 69 -13.42 26.37 2.18
CA THR A 69 -13.24 25.17 1.33
C THR A 69 -12.35 25.47 0.14
N GLU A 70 -12.56 26.60 -0.54
CA GLU A 70 -11.81 27.01 -1.73
C GLU A 70 -10.32 27.20 -1.40
N MET A 71 -10.01 27.73 -0.22
CA MET A 71 -8.62 27.92 0.22
C MET A 71 -7.90 26.59 0.44
N ILE A 72 -8.62 25.56 0.90
CA ILE A 72 -8.06 24.21 1.09
C ILE A 72 -7.80 23.55 -0.27
N GLU A 73 -8.78 23.59 -1.18
CA GLU A 73 -8.67 22.93 -2.49
C GLU A 73 -7.62 23.59 -3.41
N GLN A 74 -7.40 24.90 -3.25
CA GLN A 74 -6.37 25.63 -4.02
C GLN A 74 -5.00 25.61 -3.36
N TYR A 75 -4.85 24.97 -2.20
CA TYR A 75 -3.59 24.97 -1.47
C TYR A 75 -2.50 24.20 -2.22
N VAL A 76 -1.41 24.89 -2.55
CA VAL A 76 -0.22 24.28 -3.15
C VAL A 76 0.91 24.28 -2.11
N PRO A 77 1.33 23.12 -1.59
CA PRO A 77 2.41 23.05 -0.62
C PRO A 77 3.76 23.41 -1.24
N THR A 78 4.62 24.04 -0.45
CA THR A 78 6.02 24.31 -0.82
C THR A 78 6.80 23.00 -0.94
N ASN A 79 7.98 23.06 -1.54
CA ASN A 79 8.86 21.89 -1.64
C ASN A 79 9.32 21.40 -0.25
N GLU A 80 9.57 22.29 0.71
CA GLU A 80 9.92 21.86 2.07
C GLU A 80 8.74 21.15 2.75
N GLN A 81 7.52 21.67 2.58
CA GLN A 81 6.33 21.05 3.13
C GLN A 81 6.09 19.67 2.53
N LYS A 82 6.22 19.53 1.20
CA LYS A 82 6.11 18.22 0.52
C LYS A 82 7.12 17.21 1.07
N ALA A 83 8.37 17.62 1.29
CA ALA A 83 9.40 16.75 1.84
C ALA A 83 9.08 16.33 3.29
N ALA A 84 8.69 17.29 4.14
CA ALA A 84 8.31 17.01 5.52
C ALA A 84 7.09 16.07 5.59
N TRP A 85 6.09 16.31 4.75
CA TRP A 85 4.89 15.49 4.65
C TRP A 85 5.20 14.07 4.15
N ALA A 86 6.09 13.92 3.16
CA ALA A 86 6.52 12.60 2.70
C ALA A 86 7.21 11.82 3.82
N ALA A 87 8.14 12.45 4.55
CA ALA A 87 8.82 11.82 5.67
C ALA A 87 7.85 11.37 6.77
N GLU A 88 6.84 12.19 7.08
CA GLU A 88 5.84 11.85 8.08
C GLU A 88 4.89 10.74 7.61
N ARG A 89 4.50 10.73 6.33
CA ARG A 89 3.72 9.63 5.74
C ARG A 89 4.46 8.31 5.88
N ASP A 90 5.74 8.31 5.56
CA ASP A 90 6.56 7.11 5.61
C ASP A 90 6.74 6.64 7.06
N ALA A 91 6.87 7.57 8.02
CA ALA A 91 6.88 7.26 9.45
C ALA A 91 5.54 6.67 9.93
N MET A 92 4.41 7.20 9.46
CA MET A 92 3.09 6.65 9.74
C MET A 92 2.94 5.24 9.15
N ALA A 93 3.29 5.05 7.89
CA ALA A 93 3.23 3.76 7.21
C ALA A 93 4.08 2.72 7.96
N LYS A 94 5.31 3.09 8.36
CA LYS A 94 6.17 2.23 9.18
C LYS A 94 5.50 1.86 10.51
N ARG A 95 4.94 2.83 11.24
CA ARG A 95 4.29 2.58 12.52
C ARG A 95 3.06 1.67 12.40
N VAL A 96 2.25 1.84 11.37
CA VAL A 96 0.99 1.10 11.18
C VAL A 96 1.24 -0.27 10.55
N TYR A 97 2.07 -0.34 9.52
CA TYR A 97 2.20 -1.54 8.68
C TYR A 97 3.45 -2.38 8.98
N SER A 98 4.38 -1.93 9.83
CA SER A 98 5.57 -2.75 10.18
C SER A 98 5.22 -4.12 10.75
N VAL A 99 4.03 -4.29 11.34
CA VAL A 99 3.55 -5.59 11.82
C VAL A 99 3.47 -6.64 10.70
N MET A 100 3.19 -6.22 9.47
CA MET A 100 3.10 -7.11 8.30
C MET A 100 4.47 -7.62 7.85
N ALA A 101 5.54 -6.90 8.19
CA ALA A 101 6.91 -7.27 7.86
C ALA A 101 7.60 -8.10 8.96
N ARG A 102 6.89 -8.47 10.04
CA ARG A 102 7.46 -9.29 11.10
C ARG A 102 7.76 -10.69 10.59
N ASP A 103 8.87 -11.26 11.07
CA ASP A 103 9.14 -12.67 10.85
C ASP A 103 8.10 -13.52 11.60
N THR A 104 7.35 -14.31 10.84
CA THR A 104 6.32 -15.22 11.34
C THR A 104 6.75 -16.69 11.28
N SER A 105 7.99 -16.98 10.90
CA SER A 105 8.51 -18.36 10.82
C SER A 105 8.42 -19.12 12.15
N GLY A 106 8.47 -18.40 13.27
CA GLY A 106 8.29 -18.95 14.62
C GLY A 106 6.88 -18.82 15.21
N ALA A 107 5.88 -18.38 14.44
CA ALA A 107 4.52 -18.22 14.91
C ALA A 107 3.92 -19.58 15.32
N LYS A 108 3.28 -19.63 16.49
CA LYS A 108 2.64 -20.83 17.02
C LYS A 108 1.12 -20.68 17.02
N PRO A 109 0.36 -21.76 16.78
CA PRO A 109 -1.09 -21.73 16.92
C PRO A 109 -1.49 -21.25 18.31
N PHE A 110 -2.53 -20.43 18.37
CA PHE A 110 -3.12 -20.03 19.63
C PHE A 110 -3.70 -21.27 20.33
N GLY A 111 -3.21 -21.60 21.53
CA GLY A 111 -3.76 -22.67 22.37
C GLY A 111 -3.04 -24.03 22.32
N GLU A 112 -1.92 -24.19 21.59
CA GLU A 112 -1.09 -25.39 21.77
C GLU A 112 -0.34 -25.32 23.11
N GLU A 113 -0.56 -26.33 23.96
CA GLU A 113 0.21 -26.50 25.21
C GLU A 113 1.70 -26.62 24.89
N ARG A 114 2.54 -25.86 25.61
CA ARG A 114 3.99 -26.08 25.59
C ARG A 114 4.26 -27.45 26.20
N LYS A 115 4.47 -28.47 25.37
CA LYS A 115 5.09 -29.72 25.83
C LYS A 115 6.53 -29.40 26.21
N PHE A 116 6.77 -29.24 27.50
CA PHE A 116 8.10 -29.25 28.07
C PHE A 116 8.51 -30.72 28.19
N ASN A 117 9.51 -31.13 27.42
CA ASN A 117 10.21 -32.40 27.61
C ASN A 117 11.23 -32.27 28.74
#